data_AF-A0A418PMK5-F1
#
_entry.id   AF-A0A418PMK5-F1
#
_cell.length_a   1.000
_cell.length_b   1.000
_cell.length_c   1.000
_cell.angle_alpha   90.00
_cell.angle_beta   90.00
_cell.angle_gamma   90.00
#
_symmetry.space_group_name_H-M   'P 1'
#
loop_
_entity.id
_entity.type
_entity.pdbx_description
1 polymer ?
#
loop_
_entity_poly.entity_id
_entity_poly.type
_entity_poly.pdbx_seq_one_letter_code
_entity_poly.pdbx_strand_id
1 'polypeptide(L)'
;MNKVKFLSALILLLFVGFAAHAQVPKLPTADISKQVLGILDNTSGLTLNADQSTKLKADNKSFVDQLFKIANGSGSEAEKKTGILSLKDNRTKFLADLLGSSLAQKYMGNVLKAINPLKSKLGLAGLAF
;
A
#
# COMPACT_ATOMS: atom_id res chain seq x y z
N MET A 1 -34.95 -49.77 -20.90
CA MET A 1 -33.62 -49.46 -20.30
C MET A 1 -32.79 -48.79 -21.39
N ASN A 2 -32.43 -47.50 -21.29
CA ASN A 2 -31.04 -47.11 -20.97
C ASN A 2 -30.91 -45.57 -20.78
N LYS A 3 -31.68 -44.96 -19.87
CA LYS A 3 -31.56 -43.52 -19.55
C LYS A 3 -30.38 -43.19 -18.61
N VAL A 4 -29.56 -44.19 -18.25
CA VAL A 4 -28.49 -44.06 -17.24
C VAL A 4 -27.16 -43.62 -17.86
N LYS A 5 -26.99 -43.66 -19.18
CA LYS A 5 -25.72 -43.34 -19.83
C LYS A 5 -25.47 -41.84 -20.08
N PHE A 6 -26.48 -40.99 -19.90
CA PHE A 6 -26.34 -39.54 -20.09
C PHE A 6 -26.03 -38.76 -18.81
N LEU A 7 -26.19 -39.40 -17.63
CA LEU A 7 -25.92 -38.75 -16.35
C LEU A 7 -24.46 -38.91 -15.89
N SER A 8 -23.69 -39.79 -16.53
CA SER A 8 -22.30 -40.09 -16.18
C SER A 8 -21.29 -39.10 -16.79
N ALA A 9 -21.68 -38.36 -17.83
CA ALA A 9 -20.79 -37.41 -18.53
C ALA A 9 -20.76 -36.03 -17.87
N LEU A 10 -21.75 -35.70 -17.02
CA LEU A 10 -21.85 -34.38 -16.39
C LEU A 10 -21.02 -34.27 -15.08
N ILE A 11 -20.66 -35.39 -14.47
CA ILE A 11 -19.91 -35.42 -13.20
C ILE A 11 -18.39 -35.27 -13.43
N LEU A 12 -17.89 -35.54 -14.64
CA LEU A 12 -16.45 -35.44 -14.95
C LEU A 12 -15.96 -34.02 -15.27
N LEU A 13 -16.86 -33.04 -15.37
CA LEU A 13 -16.52 -31.67 -15.81
C LEU A 13 -16.35 -30.67 -14.65
N LEU A 14 -16.47 -31.11 -13.40
CA LEU A 14 -16.37 -30.26 -12.20
C LEU A 14 -14.96 -30.18 -11.59
N PHE A 15 -13.94 -30.81 -12.19
CA PHE A 15 -12.58 -30.87 -11.65
C PHE A 15 -11.49 -30.23 -12.53
N VAL A 16 -11.85 -29.45 -13.55
CA VAL A 16 -10.84 -28.61 -14.23
C VAL A 16 -10.65 -27.35 -13.39
N GLY A 17 -9.64 -27.45 -12.52
CA GLY A 17 -9.29 -26.48 -11.51
C GLY A 17 -9.19 -25.06 -12.03
N PHE A 18 -9.89 -24.18 -11.33
CA PHE A 18 -9.52 -22.78 -11.19
C PHE A 18 -8.17 -22.69 -10.47
N ALA A 19 -7.09 -22.88 -11.20
CA ALA A 19 -5.76 -22.43 -10.82
C ALA A 19 -5.26 -21.43 -11.86
N ALA A 20 -6.11 -20.47 -12.21
CA ALA A 20 -5.60 -19.18 -12.65
C ALA A 20 -4.96 -18.54 -11.42
N HIS A 21 -3.70 -18.91 -11.15
CA HIS A 21 -2.80 -18.06 -10.37
C HIS A 21 -2.75 -16.75 -11.15
N ALA A 22 -3.63 -15.82 -10.80
CA ALA A 22 -3.49 -14.43 -11.17
C ALA A 22 -2.09 -14.05 -10.70
N GLN A 23 -1.12 -14.07 -11.61
CA GLN A 23 0.17 -13.48 -11.38
C GLN A 23 -0.14 -12.03 -11.08
N VAL A 24 -0.12 -11.68 -9.78
CA VAL A 24 -0.27 -10.31 -9.32
C VAL A 24 0.74 -9.53 -10.13
N PRO A 25 0.32 -8.62 -11.03
CA PRO A 25 1.24 -7.89 -11.87
C PRO A 25 2.25 -7.23 -10.93
N LYS A 26 3.52 -7.59 -11.06
CA LYS A 26 4.57 -6.95 -10.26
C LYS A 26 4.45 -5.48 -10.54
N LEU A 27 4.22 -4.71 -9.48
CA LEU A 27 4.23 -3.27 -9.57
C LEU A 27 5.54 -2.85 -10.24
N PRO A 28 5.56 -1.84 -11.12
CA PRO A 28 6.78 -1.12 -11.44
C PRO A 28 7.23 -0.43 -10.16
N THR A 29 7.85 -1.20 -9.26
CA THR A 29 8.05 -0.90 -7.85
C THR A 29 9.00 0.26 -7.66
N ALA A 30 10.03 0.36 -8.51
CA ALA A 30 10.99 1.45 -8.44
C ALA A 30 10.36 2.81 -8.79
N ASP A 31 9.53 2.88 -9.84
CA ASP A 31 8.94 4.16 -10.27
C ASP A 31 7.81 4.62 -9.34
N ILE A 32 6.98 3.70 -8.85
CA ILE A 32 5.91 4.06 -7.92
C ILE A 32 6.49 4.43 -6.55
N SER A 33 7.50 3.71 -6.06
CA SER A 33 8.16 4.06 -4.79
C SER A 33 8.78 5.46 -4.82
N LYS A 34 9.48 5.81 -5.92
CA LYS A 34 10.01 7.17 -6.14
C LYS A 34 8.90 8.23 -6.20
N GLN A 35 7.79 7.95 -6.88
CA GLN A 35 6.65 8.87 -6.93
C GLN A 35 6.03 9.09 -5.56
N VAL A 36 5.84 8.03 -4.77
CA VAL A 36 5.35 8.15 -3.39
C VAL A 36 6.32 8.98 -2.56
N LEU A 37 7.61 8.67 -2.58
CA LEU A 37 8.61 9.44 -1.84
C LEU A 37 8.62 10.91 -2.25
N GLY A 38 8.56 11.20 -3.56
CA GLY A 38 8.48 12.58 -4.06
C GLY A 38 7.22 13.33 -3.59
N ILE A 39 6.09 12.63 -3.45
CA ILE A 39 4.86 13.20 -2.87
C ILE A 39 5.06 13.49 -1.37
N LEU A 40 5.66 12.56 -0.62
CA LEU A 40 5.90 12.73 0.81
C LEU A 40 6.92 13.85 1.11
N ASP A 41 7.94 14.00 0.26
CA ASP A 41 8.96 15.03 0.41
C ASP A 41 8.48 16.41 -0.07
N ASN A 42 7.31 16.49 -0.70
CA ASN A 42 6.71 17.77 -1.08
C ASN A 42 6.07 18.46 0.12
N THR A 43 6.89 19.18 0.88
CA THR A 43 6.47 19.97 2.04
C THR A 43 6.10 21.41 1.69
N SER A 44 5.79 21.69 0.42
CA SER A 44 5.45 23.04 -0.04
C SER A 44 4.25 23.60 0.72
N GLY A 45 4.38 24.84 1.20
CA GLY A 45 3.35 25.49 2.02
C GLY A 45 3.29 25.01 3.48
N LEU A 46 4.25 24.20 3.93
CA LEU A 46 4.49 23.92 5.34
C LEU A 46 5.70 24.73 5.82
N THR A 47 5.51 25.51 6.88
CA THR A 47 6.59 26.29 7.50
C THR A 47 7.36 25.40 8.47
N LEU A 48 8.22 24.53 7.92
CA LEU A 48 9.05 23.60 8.70
C LEU A 48 10.39 24.26 9.07
N ASN A 49 10.85 24.03 10.29
CA ASN A 49 12.23 24.33 10.63
C ASN A 49 13.19 23.25 10.05
N ALA A 50 14.50 23.50 10.12
CA ALA A 50 15.51 22.61 9.53
C ALA A 50 15.52 21.20 10.14
N ASP A 51 15.31 21.09 11.46
CA ASP A 51 15.26 19.81 12.16
C ASP A 51 14.01 19.00 11.76
N GLN A 52 12.84 19.65 11.72
CA GLN A 52 11.60 19.05 11.24
C GLN A 52 11.72 18.57 9.80
N SER A 53 12.28 19.37 8.90
CA SER A 53 12.46 18.99 7.49
C SER A 53 13.37 17.77 7.36
N THR A 54 14.49 17.75 8.09
CA THR A 54 15.47 16.66 8.04
C THR A 54 14.87 15.35 8.57
N LYS A 55 14.23 15.40 9.75
CA LYS A 55 13.58 14.23 10.36
C LYS A 55 12.42 13.72 9.52
N LEU A 56 11.61 14.62 8.96
CA LEU A 56 10.48 14.26 8.10
C LEU A 56 10.95 13.52 6.84
N LYS A 57 12.00 14.01 6.16
CA LYS A 57 12.58 13.33 4.98
C LYS A 57 13.17 11.97 5.31
N ALA A 58 13.90 11.87 6.43
CA ALA A 58 14.45 10.60 6.88
C ALA A 58 13.34 9.57 7.15
N ASP A 59 12.27 9.99 7.83
CA ASP A 59 11.12 9.14 8.09
C ASP A 59 10.34 8.80 6.81
N ASN A 60 10.14 9.76 5.90
CA ASN A 60 9.52 9.52 4.58
C ASN A 60 10.20 8.39 3.83
N LYS A 61 11.54 8.43 3.75
CA LYS A 61 12.31 7.38 3.10
C LYS A 61 12.10 6.03 3.80
N SER A 62 12.24 5.99 5.12
CA SER A 62 12.05 4.76 5.92
C SER A 62 10.65 4.18 5.76
N PHE A 63 9.63 5.02 5.83
CA PHE A 63 8.23 4.64 5.65
C PHE A 63 7.98 4.05 4.27
N VAL A 64 8.48 4.66 3.19
CA VAL A 64 8.34 4.12 1.83
C VAL A 64 9.07 2.78 1.69
N ASP A 65 10.32 2.68 2.16
CA ASP A 65 11.09 1.44 2.11
C ASP A 65 10.36 0.30 2.84
N GLN A 66 9.81 0.57 4.03
CA GLN A 66 9.04 -0.38 4.81
C GLN A 66 7.71 -0.74 4.16
N LEU A 67 6.97 0.25 3.64
CA LEU A 67 5.69 0.06 2.97
C LEU A 67 5.82 -0.91 1.79
N PHE A 68 6.79 -0.67 0.91
CA PHE A 68 7.03 -1.53 -0.24
C PHE A 68 7.65 -2.88 0.15
N LYS A 69 8.43 -2.96 1.24
CA LYS A 69 8.90 -4.24 1.78
C LYS A 69 7.73 -5.11 2.27
N ILE A 70 6.78 -4.53 2.99
CA ILE A 70 5.59 -5.25 3.48
C ILE A 70 4.71 -5.66 2.30
N ALA A 71 4.37 -4.71 1.42
CA ALA A 71 3.47 -4.97 0.29
C ALA A 71 4.01 -6.06 -0.66
N ASN A 72 5.31 -6.05 -0.94
CA ASN A 72 5.97 -7.03 -1.81
C ASN A 72 6.52 -8.27 -1.07
N GLY A 73 6.31 -8.37 0.24
CA GLY A 73 6.78 -9.51 1.03
C GLY A 73 6.08 -10.82 0.68
N SER A 74 6.58 -11.93 1.21
CA SER A 74 6.04 -13.28 1.00
C SER A 74 4.92 -13.68 1.99
N GLY A 75 4.56 -12.81 2.93
CA GLY A 75 3.48 -13.06 3.88
C GLY A 75 2.10 -13.11 3.22
N SER A 76 1.13 -13.66 3.93
CA SER A 76 -0.29 -13.66 3.53
C SER A 76 -0.84 -12.24 3.38
N GLU A 77 -1.94 -12.09 2.64
CA GLU A 77 -2.60 -10.78 2.50
C GLU A 77 -3.03 -10.18 3.85
N ALA A 78 -3.47 -11.02 4.78
CA ALA A 78 -3.87 -10.60 6.12
C ALA A 78 -2.68 -10.04 6.92
N GLU A 79 -1.54 -10.72 6.90
CA GLU A 79 -0.31 -10.26 7.56
C GLU A 79 0.17 -8.93 6.95
N LYS A 80 0.13 -8.81 5.62
CA LYS A 80 0.50 -7.56 4.93
C LYS A 80 -0.42 -6.41 5.32
N LYS A 81 -1.73 -6.65 5.35
CA LYS A 81 -2.72 -5.64 5.75
C LYS A 81 -2.46 -5.15 7.17
N THR A 82 -2.27 -6.07 8.11
CA THR A 82 -1.92 -5.74 9.50
C THR A 82 -0.62 -4.93 9.56
N GLY A 83 0.43 -5.36 8.87
CA GLY A 83 1.71 -4.65 8.84
C GLY A 83 1.58 -3.22 8.28
N ILE A 84 0.79 -3.03 7.23
CA ILE A 84 0.55 -1.70 6.64
C ILE A 84 -0.24 -0.79 7.58
N LEU A 85 -1.25 -1.33 8.28
CA LEU A 85 -2.02 -0.56 9.27
C LEU A 85 -1.14 -0.16 10.46
N SER A 86 -0.32 -1.07 10.98
CA SER A 86 0.65 -0.74 12.04
C SER A 86 1.67 0.30 11.59
N LEU A 87 2.14 0.22 10.35
CA LEU A 87 3.04 1.22 9.77
C LEU A 87 2.38 2.61 9.69
N LYS A 88 1.11 2.67 9.26
CA LYS A 88 0.32 3.91 9.22
C LYS A 88 0.16 4.53 10.61
N ASP A 89 -0.12 3.72 11.63
CA ASP A 89 -0.33 4.20 12.99
C ASP A 89 0.98 4.76 13.57
N ASN A 90 2.10 4.07 13.37
CA ASN A 90 3.43 4.54 13.74
C ASN A 90 3.79 5.86 13.06
N ARG A 91 3.51 5.97 11.75
CA ARG A 91 3.73 7.18 10.97
C ARG A 91 2.87 8.34 11.48
N THR A 92 1.61 8.08 11.80
CA THR A 92 0.68 9.08 12.34
C THR A 92 1.19 9.64 13.66
N LYS A 93 1.66 8.76 14.56
CA LYS A 93 2.25 9.16 15.84
C LYS A 93 3.52 10.01 15.64
N PHE A 94 4.45 9.54 14.80
CA PHE A 94 5.66 10.29 14.48
C PHE A 94 5.34 11.71 13.94
N LEU A 95 4.37 11.81 13.03
CA LEU A 95 3.97 13.10 12.46
C LEU A 95 3.39 14.02 13.52
N ALA A 96 2.53 13.51 14.40
CA ALA A 96 1.97 14.29 15.50
C ALA A 96 3.07 14.78 16.46
N ASP A 97 4.03 13.92 16.80
CA ASP A 97 5.14 14.26 17.69
C ASP A 97 6.11 15.28 17.06
N LEU A 98 6.42 15.14 15.77
CA LEU A 98 7.38 16.02 15.08
C LEU A 98 6.80 17.38 14.68
N LEU A 99 5.56 17.38 14.18
CA LEU A 99 4.95 18.55 13.54
C LEU A 99 3.89 19.23 14.42
N GLY A 100 3.39 18.52 15.44
CA GLY A 100 2.19 18.92 16.15
C GLY A 100 0.92 18.70 15.31
N SER A 101 -0.23 18.71 15.99
CA SER A 101 -1.52 18.30 15.41
C SER A 101 -1.90 19.07 14.13
N SER A 102 -1.85 20.40 14.16
CA SER A 102 -2.27 21.26 13.04
C SER A 102 -1.42 21.04 11.77
N LEU A 103 -0.10 21.02 11.93
CA LEU A 103 0.83 20.90 10.81
C LEU A 103 0.87 19.46 10.28
N ALA A 104 0.77 18.46 11.16
CA ALA A 104 0.60 17.05 10.78
C ALA A 104 -0.67 16.84 9.95
N GLN A 105 -1.81 17.41 10.36
CA GLN A 105 -3.06 17.31 9.61
C GLN A 105 -2.94 17.96 8.22
N LYS A 106 -2.32 19.15 8.13
CA LYS A 106 -2.09 19.82 6.83
C LYS A 106 -1.19 18.98 5.92
N TYR A 107 -0.10 18.44 6.46
CA TYR A 107 0.79 17.54 5.73
C TYR A 107 0.06 16.30 5.21
N MET A 108 -0.64 15.58 6.10
CA MET A 108 -1.41 14.38 5.72
C MET A 108 -2.48 14.68 4.67
N GLY A 109 -3.16 15.82 4.78
CA GLY A 109 -4.15 16.26 3.79
C GLY A 109 -3.53 16.50 2.40
N ASN A 110 -2.34 17.10 2.35
CA ASN A 110 -1.62 17.30 1.09
C ASN A 110 -1.16 15.96 0.49
N VAL A 111 -0.60 15.07 1.32
CA VAL A 111 -0.19 13.72 0.91
C VAL A 111 -1.37 12.93 0.36
N LEU A 112 -2.50 12.91 1.06
CA LEU A 112 -3.69 12.15 0.65
C LEU A 112 -4.22 12.62 -0.71
N LYS A 113 -4.29 13.95 -0.92
CA LYS A 113 -4.71 14.53 -2.21
C LYS A 113 -3.77 14.12 -3.34
N ALA A 114 -2.46 14.17 -3.10
CA ALA A 114 -1.45 13.85 -4.10
C ALA A 114 -1.34 12.34 -4.38
N ILE A 115 -1.61 11.49 -3.39
CA ILE A 115 -1.56 10.01 -3.54
C ILE A 115 -2.83 9.44 -4.15
N ASN A 116 -3.99 10.07 -4.02
CA ASN A 116 -5.25 9.55 -4.54
C ASN A 116 -5.18 9.06 -6.01
N PRO A 117 -4.57 9.80 -6.96
CA PRO A 117 -4.40 9.33 -8.35
C PRO A 117 -3.59 8.04 -8.49
N LEU A 118 -2.76 7.71 -7.50
CA LEU A 118 -1.90 6.53 -7.46
C LEU A 118 -2.52 5.37 -6.68
N LYS A 119 -3.65 5.54 -5.97
CA LYS A 119 -4.22 4.51 -5.08
C LYS A 119 -4.47 3.17 -5.79
N SER A 120 -5.01 3.17 -7.00
CA SER A 120 -5.21 1.94 -7.78
C SER A 120 -3.90 1.21 -8.10
N LYS A 121 -2.82 1.97 -8.31
CA LYS A 121 -1.48 1.45 -8.54
C LYS A 121 -0.76 1.05 -7.26
N LEU A 122 -1.19 1.51 -6.08
CA LEU A 122 -0.59 1.11 -4.81
C LEU A 122 -1.15 -0.21 -4.28
N GLY A 123 -2.34 -0.62 -4.74
CA GLY A 123 -3.02 -1.81 -4.26
C GLY A 123 -3.13 -1.78 -2.73
N LEU A 124 -2.67 -2.84 -2.07
CA LEU A 124 -2.71 -2.95 -0.61
C LEU A 124 -1.91 -1.84 0.10
N ALA A 125 -0.82 -1.35 -0.51
CA ALA A 125 -0.02 -0.26 0.06
C ALA A 125 -0.81 1.05 0.18
N GLY A 126 -1.89 1.21 -0.59
CA GLY A 126 -2.79 2.36 -0.50
C GLY A 126 -3.49 2.49 0.87
N LEU A 127 -3.55 1.41 1.67
CA LEU A 127 -4.10 1.44 3.03
C LEU A 127 -3.28 2.27 4.01
N ALA A 128 -2.04 2.62 3.65
CA ALA A 128 -1.17 3.45 4.47
C ALA A 128 -1.57 4.95 4.47
N PHE A 129 -2.50 5.35 3.60
CA PHE A 129 -2.88 6.75 3.32
C PHE A 129 -4.40 6.99 3.36
#